data_AF-A0AA48HMS0-F1
#
_entry.id   AF-A0AA48HMS0-F1
#
_cell.length_a   1.000
_cell.length_b   1.000
_cell.length_c   1.000
_cell.angle_alpha   90.00
_cell.angle_beta   90.00
_cell.angle_gamma   90.00
#
_symmetry.space_group_name_H-M   'P 1'
#
loop_
_entity.id
_entity.type
_entity.pdbx_description
1 polymer ?
#
loop_
_entity_poly.entity_id
_entity_poly.type
_entity_poly.pdbx_seq_one_letter_code
_entity_poly.pdbx_strand_id
1 'polypeptide(L)'
;MFWTGIVASIVTFFLMGGRKFFGISEVTFASVKNALSDPIVRGFFIIELVTVSFMKVDVLLLRYFDTNYQHLAEYFFSVQVFEAAILMLMPVTFLFFNRFNQKRDSQSGQSLLKKSALILSIVFSLGLMTWCFLGNFILSNLFPGYSNAFETILILTIALLPNAFNALFSAYLIANHKENIFIWVSVLGLLLLFCINLFAIPAFSIRGAAWARLISEFGIAVILLTYVIAMLRRSKNNY
;
A
#
# COMPACT_ATOMS: atom_id res chain seq x y z
N MET A 1 8.93 12.52 -17.28
CA MET A 1 9.36 11.47 -16.33
C MET A 1 8.64 10.13 -16.52
N PHE A 2 7.37 10.07 -16.94
CA PHE A 2 6.68 8.79 -17.18
C PHE A 2 7.24 8.00 -18.39
N TRP A 3 7.49 8.69 -19.50
CA TRP A 3 8.09 8.12 -20.72
C TRP A 3 9.49 7.55 -20.49
N THR A 4 10.31 8.22 -19.68
CA THR A 4 11.66 7.77 -19.36
C THR A 4 11.65 6.50 -18.52
N GLY A 5 10.64 6.29 -17.67
CA GLY A 5 10.46 5.06 -16.90
C GLY A 5 10.08 3.87 -17.78
N ILE A 6 9.12 4.06 -18.69
CA ILE A 6 8.72 3.01 -19.65
C ILE A 6 9.88 2.62 -20.56
N VAL A 7 10.59 3.62 -21.10
CA VAL A 7 11.76 3.38 -21.95
C VAL A 7 12.87 2.69 -21.14
N ALA A 8 13.13 3.09 -19.90
CA ALA A 8 14.10 2.42 -19.04
C ALA A 8 13.70 0.97 -18.76
N SER A 9 12.45 0.67 -18.40
CA SER A 9 11.99 -0.71 -18.16
C SER A 9 12.08 -1.58 -19.41
N ILE A 10 11.75 -1.04 -20.59
CA ILE A 10 11.92 -1.74 -21.87
C ILE A 10 13.41 -1.98 -22.15
N VAL A 11 14.25 -0.97 -21.98
CA VAL A 11 15.69 -1.07 -22.22
C VAL A 11 16.35 -2.04 -21.22
N THR A 12 15.98 -2.03 -19.95
CA THR A 12 16.47 -2.99 -18.94
C THR A 12 16.03 -4.42 -19.26
N PHE A 13 14.80 -4.61 -19.74
CA PHE A 13 14.31 -5.90 -20.22
C PHE A 13 15.11 -6.42 -21.43
N PHE A 14 15.50 -5.54 -22.36
CA PHE A 14 16.37 -5.90 -23.49
C PHE A 14 17.84 -6.11 -23.07
N LEU A 15 18.37 -5.30 -22.15
CA LEU A 15 19.77 -5.35 -21.69
C LEU A 15 20.05 -6.55 -20.78
N MET A 16 19.09 -6.98 -19.94
CA MET A 16 19.23 -8.18 -19.10
C MET A 16 19.15 -9.50 -19.89
N GLY A 17 19.24 -9.46 -21.23
CA GLY A 17 19.32 -10.67 -22.03
C GLY A 17 17.98 -11.41 -22.15
N GLY A 18 16.86 -10.68 -22.20
CA GLY A 18 15.51 -11.23 -22.41
C GLY A 18 15.37 -12.14 -23.64
N ARG A 19 16.34 -12.10 -24.58
CA ARG A 19 16.42 -13.03 -25.72
C ARG A 19 17.17 -14.34 -25.46
N LYS A 20 18.12 -14.39 -24.53
CA LYS A 20 19.01 -15.56 -24.34
C LYS A 20 18.76 -16.35 -23.06
N PHE A 21 18.20 -15.74 -22.02
CA PHE A 21 18.08 -16.41 -20.73
C PHE A 21 16.91 -17.41 -20.64
N PHE A 22 15.98 -17.40 -21.60
CA PHE A 22 14.71 -18.10 -21.43
C PHE A 22 14.24 -18.99 -22.58
N GLY A 23 14.86 -18.99 -23.77
CA GLY A 23 14.35 -19.79 -24.90
C GLY A 23 12.88 -19.52 -25.24
N ILE A 24 12.36 -18.35 -24.84
CA ILE A 24 10.95 -17.98 -25.01
C ILE A 24 10.79 -17.51 -26.46
N SER A 25 10.08 -18.34 -27.22
CA SER A 25 9.33 -17.96 -28.43
C SER A 25 8.74 -16.57 -28.29
N GLU A 26 8.81 -15.74 -29.33
CA GLU A 26 8.23 -14.38 -29.38
C GLU A 26 7.05 -14.21 -28.42
N VAL A 27 7.17 -13.32 -27.43
CA VAL A 27 6.06 -12.94 -26.57
C VAL A 27 5.03 -12.24 -27.47
N THR A 28 4.19 -13.05 -28.09
CA THR A 28 3.11 -12.62 -28.96
C THR A 28 1.98 -12.11 -28.08
N PHE A 29 1.21 -11.14 -28.58
CA PHE A 29 0.03 -10.64 -27.87
C PHE A 29 -0.95 -11.76 -27.44
N ALA A 30 -0.94 -12.88 -28.18
CA ALA A 30 -1.66 -14.11 -27.87
C ALA A 30 -1.21 -14.79 -26.56
N SER A 31 0.10 -14.81 -26.24
CA SER A 31 0.60 -15.44 -25.01
C SER A 31 0.22 -14.64 -23.77
N VAL A 32 0.22 -13.30 -23.85
CA VAL A 32 -0.27 -12.42 -22.77
C VAL A 32 -1.77 -12.60 -22.54
N LYS A 33 -2.57 -12.67 -23.63
CA LYS A 33 -4.01 -12.93 -23.54
C LYS A 33 -4.31 -14.29 -22.88
N ASN A 34 -3.54 -15.32 -23.22
CA ASN A 34 -3.68 -16.65 -22.63
C ASN A 34 -3.28 -16.66 -21.15
N ALA A 35 -2.21 -15.95 -20.76
CA ALA A 35 -1.80 -15.82 -19.36
C ALA A 35 -2.84 -15.07 -18.51
N LEU A 36 -3.43 -13.99 -19.03
CA LEU A 36 -4.51 -13.25 -18.36
C LEU A 36 -5.83 -14.02 -18.28
N SER A 37 -5.95 -15.15 -18.99
CA SER A 37 -7.12 -16.02 -18.89
C SER A 37 -7.08 -16.91 -17.64
N ASP A 38 -5.90 -17.13 -17.03
CA ASP A 38 -5.77 -17.82 -15.76
C ASP A 38 -6.36 -16.94 -14.63
N PRO A 39 -7.35 -17.44 -13.86
CA PRO A 39 -7.99 -16.67 -12.79
C PRO A 39 -7.01 -16.22 -11.71
N ILE A 40 -5.94 -16.96 -11.44
CA ILE A 40 -4.93 -16.63 -10.43
C ILE A 40 -4.08 -15.45 -10.92
N VAL A 41 -3.52 -15.56 -12.13
CA VAL A 41 -2.70 -14.52 -12.76
C VAL A 41 -3.50 -13.23 -12.88
N ARG A 42 -4.76 -13.33 -13.30
CA ARG A 42 -5.69 -12.20 -13.38
C ARG A 42 -5.93 -11.56 -12.01
N GLY A 43 -6.09 -12.36 -10.95
CA GLY A 43 -6.27 -11.87 -9.58
C GLY A 43 -5.08 -11.05 -9.11
N PHE A 44 -3.86 -11.58 -9.25
CA PHE A 44 -2.63 -10.85 -8.90
C PHE A 44 -2.44 -9.58 -9.73
N PHE A 45 -2.71 -9.65 -11.03
CA PHE A 45 -2.64 -8.47 -11.89
C PHE A 45 -3.60 -7.36 -11.43
N ILE A 46 -4.83 -7.71 -11.07
CA ILE A 46 -5.81 -6.74 -10.56
C ILE A 46 -5.34 -6.14 -9.24
N ILE A 47 -4.82 -6.95 -8.30
CA ILE A 47 -4.28 -6.45 -7.03
C ILE A 47 -3.17 -5.44 -7.28
N GLU A 48 -2.22 -5.76 -8.16
CA GLU A 48 -1.08 -4.90 -8.45
C GLU A 48 -1.54 -3.60 -9.11
N LEU A 49 -2.44 -3.68 -10.09
CA LEU A 49 -3.00 -2.52 -10.77
C LEU A 49 -3.76 -1.62 -9.81
N VAL A 50 -4.57 -2.19 -8.92
CA VAL A 50 -5.29 -1.45 -7.88
C VAL A 50 -4.31 -0.81 -6.91
N THR A 51 -3.27 -1.52 -6.48
CA THR A 51 -2.26 -1.01 -5.55
C THR A 51 -1.50 0.17 -6.16
N VAL A 52 -0.98 0.03 -7.38
CA VAL A 52 -0.28 1.11 -8.10
C VAL A 52 -1.21 2.32 -8.29
N SER A 53 -2.46 2.08 -8.68
CA SER A 53 -3.46 3.14 -8.82
C SER A 53 -3.70 3.84 -7.49
N PHE A 54 -3.87 3.09 -6.41
CA PHE A 54 -4.08 3.61 -5.06
C PHE A 54 -2.93 4.50 -4.61
N MET A 55 -1.68 4.15 -4.95
CA MET A 55 -0.48 4.93 -4.62
C MET A 55 -0.32 6.24 -5.41
N LYS A 56 -0.97 6.40 -6.57
CA LYS A 56 -0.73 7.55 -7.46
C LYS A 56 -1.99 8.36 -7.80
N VAL A 57 -3.18 7.86 -7.52
CA VAL A 57 -4.45 8.50 -7.91
C VAL A 57 -4.61 9.89 -7.29
N ASP A 58 -4.17 10.06 -6.05
CA ASP A 58 -4.15 11.32 -5.31
C ASP A 58 -3.25 12.37 -5.96
N VAL A 59 -2.03 12.01 -6.35
CA VAL A 59 -1.09 12.89 -7.06
C VAL A 59 -1.65 13.33 -8.41
N LEU A 60 -2.29 12.41 -9.14
CA LEU A 60 -2.94 12.70 -10.43
C LEU A 60 -4.11 13.66 -10.26
N LEU A 61 -4.95 13.47 -9.22
CA LEU A 61 -6.08 14.34 -8.94
C LEU A 61 -5.63 15.73 -8.47
N LEU A 62 -4.61 15.82 -7.60
CA LEU A 62 -4.03 17.11 -7.20
C LEU A 62 -3.53 17.91 -8.40
N ARG A 63 -2.92 17.23 -9.37
CA ARG A 63 -2.49 17.85 -10.62
C ARG A 63 -3.67 18.27 -11.50
N TYR A 64 -4.73 17.47 -11.55
CA TYR A 64 -5.94 17.77 -12.31
C TYR A 64 -6.65 19.02 -11.80
N PHE A 65 -6.72 19.22 -10.47
CA PHE A 65 -7.32 20.41 -9.86
C PHE A 65 -6.40 21.66 -9.85
N ASP A 66 -5.34 21.65 -10.68
CA ASP A 66 -4.38 22.74 -10.90
C ASP A 66 -3.78 23.33 -9.60
N THR A 67 -3.44 22.45 -8.67
CA THR A 67 -2.73 22.86 -7.45
C THR A 67 -1.36 23.44 -7.82
N ASN A 68 -0.95 24.54 -7.18
CA ASN A 68 0.36 25.16 -7.36
C ASN A 68 1.49 24.10 -7.37
N TYR A 69 2.42 24.21 -8.33
CA TYR A 69 3.54 23.27 -8.47
C TYR A 69 4.35 23.07 -7.19
N GLN A 70 4.52 24.11 -6.38
CA GLN A 70 5.22 24.01 -5.10
C GLN A 70 4.48 23.07 -4.14
N HIS A 71 3.17 23.23 -4.03
CA HIS A 71 2.31 22.38 -3.21
C HIS A 71 2.27 20.93 -3.71
N LEU A 72 2.23 20.75 -5.03
CA LEU A 72 2.31 19.41 -5.62
C LEU A 72 3.66 18.73 -5.29
N ALA A 73 4.76 19.47 -5.33
CA ALA A 73 6.08 18.96 -4.96
C ALA A 73 6.16 18.59 -3.47
N GLU A 74 5.62 19.44 -2.59
CA GLU A 74 5.52 19.17 -1.14
C GLU A 74 4.72 17.90 -0.85
N TYR A 75 3.58 17.70 -1.54
CA TYR A 75 2.80 16.48 -1.41
C TYR A 75 3.55 15.26 -1.92
N PHE A 76 4.14 15.36 -3.12
CA PHE A 76 4.88 14.25 -3.72
C PHE A 76 6.06 13.81 -2.85
N PHE A 77 6.79 14.77 -2.27
CA PHE A 77 7.82 14.50 -1.27
C PHE A 77 7.25 13.77 -0.05
N SER A 78 6.09 14.24 0.47
CA SER A 78 5.42 13.58 1.60
C SER A 78 5.04 12.13 1.29
N VAL A 79 4.52 11.86 0.09
CA VAL A 79 4.19 10.51 -0.39
C VAL A 79 5.44 9.64 -0.52
N GLN A 80 6.58 10.18 -0.95
CA GLN A 80 7.84 9.41 -0.99
C GLN A 80 8.33 9.01 0.40
N VAL A 81 8.26 9.92 1.38
CA VAL A 81 8.61 9.61 2.78
C VAL A 81 7.68 8.51 3.31
N PHE A 82 6.38 8.59 3.00
CA PHE A 82 5.39 7.58 3.33
C PHE A 82 5.69 6.22 2.67
N GLU A 83 6.00 6.21 1.36
CA GLU A 83 6.39 5.00 0.60
C GLU A 83 7.64 4.35 1.21
N ALA A 84 8.66 5.14 1.56
CA ALA A 84 9.86 4.65 2.23
C ALA A 84 9.53 4.00 3.58
N ALA A 85 8.62 4.60 4.35
CA ALA A 85 8.17 4.02 5.62
C ALA A 85 7.39 2.71 5.42
N ILE A 86 6.54 2.60 4.39
CA ILE A 86 5.87 1.33 4.04
C ILE A 86 6.90 0.23 3.74
N LEU A 87 7.96 0.54 2.99
CA LEU A 87 9.02 -0.43 2.68
C LEU A 87 9.69 -0.97 3.95
N MET A 88 9.85 -0.14 4.98
CA MET A 88 10.38 -0.58 6.28
C MET A 88 9.44 -1.53 7.04
N LEU A 89 8.13 -1.51 6.75
CA LEU A 89 7.14 -2.40 7.37
C LEU A 89 7.05 -3.77 6.70
N MET A 90 7.43 -3.89 5.42
CA MET A 90 7.34 -5.14 4.65
C MET A 90 8.02 -6.34 5.31
N PRO A 91 9.22 -6.23 5.92
CA PRO A 91 9.86 -7.38 6.59
C PRO A 91 9.01 -7.97 7.71
N VAL A 92 8.27 -7.15 8.46
CA VAL A 92 7.38 -7.63 9.55
C VAL A 92 6.25 -8.47 8.98
N THR A 93 5.62 -8.00 7.90
CA THR A 93 4.55 -8.72 7.19
C THR A 93 5.06 -10.02 6.57
N PHE A 94 6.25 -10.02 5.98
CA PHE A 94 6.87 -11.21 5.40
C PHE A 94 7.23 -12.25 6.47
N LEU A 95 7.80 -11.82 7.61
CA LEU A 95 8.08 -12.70 8.74
C LEU A 95 6.80 -13.30 9.33
N PHE A 96 5.72 -12.51 9.41
CA PHE A 96 4.41 -13.00 9.81
C PHE A 96 3.90 -14.08 8.86
N PHE A 97 3.89 -13.81 7.55
CA PHE A 97 3.45 -14.74 6.52
C PHE A 97 4.22 -16.07 6.57
N ASN A 98 5.55 -16.02 6.65
CA ASN A 98 6.39 -17.20 6.73
C ASN A 98 6.11 -18.04 7.98
N ARG A 99 5.99 -17.40 9.16
CA ARG A 99 5.69 -18.11 10.40
C ARG A 99 4.30 -18.72 10.41
N PHE A 100 3.32 -18.03 9.83
CA PHE A 100 1.95 -18.52 9.72
C PHE A 100 1.89 -19.77 8.83
N ASN A 101 2.55 -19.75 7.67
CA ASN A 101 2.56 -20.91 6.77
C ASN A 101 3.30 -22.13 7.33
N GLN A 102 4.31 -21.92 8.18
CA GLN A 102 5.01 -23.02 8.87
C GLN A 102 4.18 -23.67 9.98
N LYS A 103 3.30 -22.91 10.64
CA LYS A 103 2.45 -23.39 11.74
C LYS A 103 0.99 -23.34 11.29
N ARG A 104 0.55 -24.38 10.56
CA ARG A 104 -0.84 -24.54 10.09
C ARG A 104 -1.90 -24.72 11.21
N ASP A 105 -1.52 -24.59 12.48
CA ASP A 105 -2.45 -24.70 13.59
C ASP A 105 -3.20 -23.38 13.81
N SER A 106 -4.53 -23.45 13.78
CA SER A 106 -5.45 -22.31 13.82
C SER A 106 -5.28 -21.45 15.08
N GLN A 107 -5.02 -22.07 16.24
CA GLN A 107 -4.75 -21.34 17.49
C GLN A 107 -3.42 -20.58 17.46
N SER A 108 -2.41 -21.16 16.81
CA SER A 108 -1.10 -20.53 16.67
C SER A 108 -1.18 -19.27 15.79
N GLY A 109 -2.02 -19.31 14.75
CA GLY A 109 -2.26 -18.21 13.83
C GLY A 109 -2.82 -16.95 14.50
N GLN A 110 -3.81 -17.09 15.38
CA GLN A 110 -4.38 -15.95 16.10
C GLN A 110 -3.36 -15.31 17.05
N SER A 111 -2.54 -16.13 17.73
CA SER A 111 -1.50 -15.65 18.62
C SER A 111 -0.40 -14.87 17.87
N LEU A 112 -0.01 -15.35 16.68
CA LEU A 112 0.96 -14.69 15.82
C LEU A 112 0.43 -13.36 15.32
N LEU A 113 -0.84 -13.32 14.87
CA LEU A 113 -1.48 -12.09 14.40
C LEU A 113 -1.50 -11.01 15.49
N LYS A 114 -1.88 -11.38 16.73
CA LYS A 114 -1.84 -10.46 17.88
C LYS A 114 -0.43 -9.95 18.19
N LYS A 115 0.58 -10.84 18.16
CA LYS A 115 1.98 -10.46 18.42
C LYS A 115 2.53 -9.53 17.34
N SER A 116 2.28 -9.84 16.07
CA SER A 116 2.71 -9.00 14.95
C SER A 116 1.98 -7.65 14.95
N ALA A 117 0.68 -7.63 15.24
CA ALA A 117 -0.08 -6.39 15.45
C ALA A 117 0.51 -5.52 16.57
N LEU A 118 0.86 -6.13 17.71
CA LEU A 118 1.47 -5.42 18.83
C LEU A 118 2.84 -4.84 18.46
N ILE A 119 3.69 -5.61 17.77
CA ILE A 119 5.00 -5.13 17.30
C ILE A 119 4.81 -3.94 16.34
N LEU A 120 3.88 -4.04 15.39
CA LEU A 120 3.58 -2.94 14.48
C LEU A 120 3.11 -1.69 15.21
N SER A 121 2.20 -1.83 16.18
CA SER A 121 1.74 -0.70 17.00
C SER A 121 2.88 -0.03 17.77
N ILE A 122 3.82 -0.80 18.32
CA ILE A 122 5.00 -0.25 19.03
C ILE A 122 5.92 0.48 18.05
N VAL A 123 6.30 -0.15 16.94
CA VAL A 123 7.19 0.46 15.93
C VAL A 123 6.56 1.73 15.37
N PHE A 124 5.26 1.70 15.10
CA PHE A 124 4.52 2.86 14.65
C PHE A 124 4.52 3.98 15.69
N SER A 125 4.23 3.65 16.96
CA SER A 125 4.17 4.65 18.03
C SER A 125 5.52 5.33 18.24
N LEU A 126 6.61 4.56 18.17
CA LEU A 126 7.97 5.09 18.21
C LEU A 126 8.26 5.98 17.00
N GLY A 127 7.92 5.54 15.78
CA GLY A 127 8.11 6.31 14.56
C GLY A 127 7.34 7.64 14.56
N LEU A 128 6.07 7.61 14.99
CA LEU A 128 5.23 8.80 15.14
C LEU A 128 5.81 9.75 16.20
N MET A 129 6.25 9.22 17.34
CA MET A 129 6.88 10.01 18.39
C MET A 129 8.15 10.68 17.88
N THR A 130 9.04 9.93 17.20
CA THR A 130 10.24 10.48 16.58
C THR A 130 9.91 11.57 15.57
N TRP A 131 8.89 11.39 14.72
CA TRP A 131 8.48 12.42 13.76
C TRP A 131 7.94 13.68 14.44
N CYS A 132 7.15 13.55 15.50
CA CYS A 132 6.62 14.71 16.24
C CYS A 132 7.74 15.56 16.88
N PHE A 133 8.80 14.94 17.40
CA PHE A 133 9.89 15.66 18.06
C PHE A 133 11.00 16.11 17.10
N LEU A 134 11.40 15.26 16.15
CA LEU A 134 12.54 15.51 15.26
C LEU A 134 12.13 15.93 13.84
N GLY A 135 10.87 15.76 13.44
CA GLY A 135 10.45 15.98 12.05
C GLY A 135 10.67 17.41 11.56
N ASN A 136 10.36 18.42 12.38
CA ASN A 136 10.65 19.82 12.05
C ASN A 136 12.15 20.09 11.92
N PHE A 137 12.97 19.54 12.82
CA PHE A 137 14.43 19.66 12.75
C PHE A 137 15.00 18.98 11.50
N ILE A 138 14.50 17.80 11.15
CA ILE A 138 14.88 17.07 9.94
C ILE A 138 14.54 17.88 8.70
N LEU A 139 13.31 18.40 8.60
CA LEU A 139 12.88 19.19 7.45
C LEU A 139 13.67 20.50 7.34
N SER A 140 13.87 21.24 8.43
CA SER A 140 14.58 22.52 8.37
C SER A 140 16.06 22.38 7.97
N ASN A 141 16.73 21.31 8.41
CA ASN A 141 18.17 21.13 8.20
C ASN A 141 18.52 20.32 6.95
N LEU A 142 17.76 19.26 6.65
CA LEU A 142 18.05 18.36 5.52
C LEU A 142 17.24 18.72 4.27
N PHE A 143 16.04 19.28 4.43
CA PHE A 143 15.11 19.53 3.32
C PHE A 143 14.44 20.92 3.42
N PRO A 144 15.23 22.02 3.45
CA PRO A 144 14.70 23.35 3.77
C PRO A 144 13.58 23.83 2.82
N GLY A 145 13.56 23.36 1.58
CA GLY A 145 12.50 23.65 0.60
C GLY A 145 11.16 22.94 0.84
N TYR A 146 11.08 22.02 1.82
CA TYR A 146 9.91 21.19 2.13
C TYR A 146 9.43 21.36 3.57
N SER A 147 9.76 22.46 4.24
CA SER A 147 9.36 22.73 5.63
C SER A 147 7.84 22.68 5.85
N ASN A 148 7.05 23.12 4.86
CA ASN A 148 5.58 23.07 4.91
C ASN A 148 5.01 21.64 4.80
N ALA A 149 5.82 20.65 4.40
CA ALA A 149 5.37 19.27 4.26
C ALA A 149 5.15 18.56 5.60
N PHE A 150 5.60 19.15 6.72
CA PHE A 150 5.55 18.53 8.05
C PHE A 150 4.18 17.94 8.41
N GLU A 151 3.12 18.74 8.27
CA GLU A 151 1.77 18.32 8.62
C GLU A 151 1.24 17.22 7.70
N THR A 152 1.54 17.32 6.40
CA THR A 152 1.15 16.32 5.41
C THR A 152 1.83 14.99 5.72
N ILE A 153 3.13 15.01 6.00
CA ILE A 153 3.88 13.82 6.42
C ILE A 153 3.33 13.29 7.74
N LEU A 154 2.93 14.13 8.69
CA LEU A 154 2.34 13.70 9.94
C LEU A 154 1.02 12.93 9.70
N ILE A 155 0.12 13.46 8.87
CA ILE A 155 -1.14 12.80 8.52
C ILE A 155 -0.87 11.46 7.81
N LEU A 156 0.03 11.44 6.83
CA LEU A 156 0.41 10.21 6.14
C LEU A 156 1.11 9.21 7.07
N THR A 157 1.91 9.69 8.02
CA THR A 157 2.49 8.85 9.06
C THR A 157 1.37 8.19 9.85
N ILE A 158 0.34 8.93 10.29
CA ILE A 158 -0.84 8.32 10.94
C ILE A 158 -1.52 7.27 10.04
N ALA A 159 -1.55 7.47 8.72
CA ALA A 159 -2.08 6.50 7.76
C ALA A 159 -1.22 5.23 7.63
N LEU A 160 0.06 5.24 8.06
CA LEU A 160 0.89 4.03 8.08
C LEU A 160 0.34 2.96 9.00
N LEU A 161 -0.30 3.34 10.12
CA LEU A 161 -0.84 2.38 11.06
C LEU A 161 -1.94 1.51 10.43
N PRO A 162 -3.04 2.05 9.89
CA PRO A 162 -4.04 1.23 9.20
C PRO A 162 -3.45 0.53 7.96
N ASN A 163 -2.52 1.14 7.22
CA ASN A 163 -1.84 0.48 6.12
C ASN A 163 -1.06 -0.77 6.57
N ALA A 164 -0.35 -0.70 7.69
CA ALA A 164 0.37 -1.83 8.28
C ALA A 164 -0.57 -2.97 8.68
N PHE A 165 -1.73 -2.62 9.26
CA PHE A 165 -2.78 -3.59 9.53
C PHE A 165 -3.37 -4.20 8.26
N ASN A 166 -3.57 -3.40 7.21
CA ASN A 166 -4.02 -3.88 5.90
C ASN A 166 -3.04 -4.90 5.31
N ALA A 167 -1.74 -4.63 5.40
CA ALA A 167 -0.69 -5.57 4.97
C ALA A 167 -0.73 -6.88 5.76
N LEU A 168 -0.94 -6.81 7.09
CA LEU A 168 -0.99 -7.98 7.94
C LEU A 168 -2.26 -8.82 7.71
N PHE A 169 -3.42 -8.19 7.58
CA PHE A 169 -4.68 -8.88 7.30
C PHE A 169 -4.72 -9.45 5.88
N SER A 170 -4.19 -8.74 4.88
CA SER A 170 -4.07 -9.28 3.53
C SER A 170 -3.14 -10.50 3.49
N ALA A 171 -1.98 -10.46 4.15
CA ALA A 171 -1.11 -11.63 4.29
C ALA A 171 -1.83 -12.82 4.96
N TYR A 172 -2.65 -12.57 5.98
CA TYR A 172 -3.48 -13.60 6.60
C TYR A 172 -4.53 -14.17 5.65
N LEU A 173 -5.23 -13.34 4.88
CA LEU A 173 -6.23 -13.80 3.91
C LEU A 173 -5.61 -14.61 2.77
N ILE A 174 -4.47 -14.17 2.25
CA ILE A 174 -3.72 -14.87 1.21
C ILE A 174 -3.27 -16.24 1.72
N ALA A 175 -2.74 -16.32 2.94
CA ALA A 175 -2.35 -17.60 3.54
C ALA A 175 -3.53 -18.58 3.75
N ASN A 176 -4.76 -18.09 3.78
CA ASN A 176 -5.98 -18.89 3.88
C ASN A 176 -6.72 -19.07 2.54
N HIS A 177 -6.08 -18.76 1.40
CA HIS A 177 -6.66 -18.87 0.05
C HIS A 177 -7.96 -18.04 -0.11
N LYS A 178 -7.98 -16.85 0.47
CA LYS A 178 -9.09 -15.89 0.38
C LYS A 178 -8.68 -14.61 -0.36
N GLU A 179 -7.81 -14.72 -1.38
CA GLU A 179 -7.29 -13.55 -2.11
C GLU A 179 -8.42 -12.74 -2.78
N ASN A 180 -9.48 -13.42 -3.24
CA ASN A 180 -10.65 -12.78 -3.84
C ASN A 180 -11.28 -11.70 -2.96
N ILE A 181 -11.28 -11.90 -1.64
CA ILE A 181 -11.88 -10.95 -0.70
C ILE A 181 -10.99 -9.73 -0.58
N PHE A 182 -9.68 -9.93 -0.53
CA PHE A 182 -8.72 -8.85 -0.56
C PHE A 182 -8.84 -8.03 -1.86
N ILE A 183 -9.01 -8.67 -3.03
CA ILE A 183 -9.25 -7.98 -4.30
C ILE A 183 -10.44 -7.03 -4.19
N TRP A 184 -11.59 -7.53 -3.75
CA TRP A 184 -12.82 -6.71 -3.63
C TRP A 184 -12.64 -5.55 -2.67
N VAL A 185 -12.02 -5.80 -1.52
CA VAL A 185 -11.78 -4.74 -0.52
C VAL A 185 -10.81 -3.69 -1.04
N SER A 186 -9.75 -4.07 -1.76
CA SER A 186 -8.80 -3.13 -2.37
C SER A 186 -9.45 -2.28 -3.46
N VAL A 187 -10.31 -2.87 -4.29
CA VAL A 187 -11.08 -2.11 -5.31
C VAL A 187 -12.03 -1.13 -4.64
N LEU A 188 -12.77 -1.55 -3.61
CA LEU A 188 -13.64 -0.66 -2.83
C LEU A 188 -12.85 0.46 -2.15
N GLY A 189 -11.67 0.14 -1.63
CA GLY A 189 -10.74 1.10 -1.05
C GLY A 189 -10.30 2.16 -2.06
N LEU A 190 -9.92 1.76 -3.27
CA LEU A 190 -9.57 2.67 -4.36
C LEU A 190 -10.72 3.57 -4.78
N LEU A 191 -11.94 3.01 -4.90
CA LEU A 191 -13.13 3.80 -5.21
C LEU A 191 -13.41 4.82 -4.11
N LEU A 192 -13.31 4.41 -2.84
CA LEU A 192 -13.50 5.29 -1.69
C LEU A 192 -12.45 6.40 -1.66
N LEU A 193 -11.17 6.09 -1.91
CA LEU A 193 -10.09 7.07 -2.03
C LEU A 193 -10.36 8.07 -3.16
N PHE A 194 -10.75 7.58 -4.34
CA PHE A 194 -11.08 8.41 -5.48
C PHE A 194 -12.25 9.35 -5.16
N CYS A 195 -13.35 8.82 -4.60
CA CYS A 195 -14.52 9.61 -4.22
C CYS A 195 -14.18 10.68 -3.18
N ILE A 196 -13.46 10.34 -2.11
CA ILE A 196 -13.10 11.32 -1.08
C ILE A 196 -12.19 12.40 -1.67
N ASN A 197 -11.21 12.02 -2.50
CA ASN A 197 -10.32 12.99 -3.15
C ASN A 197 -11.06 13.99 -4.03
N LEU A 198 -12.10 13.56 -4.76
CA LEU A 198 -12.91 14.47 -5.59
C LEU A 198 -13.58 15.59 -4.78
N PHE A 199 -13.90 15.35 -3.51
CA PHE A 199 -14.49 16.37 -2.63
C PHE A 199 -13.45 17.08 -1.76
N ALA A 200 -12.45 16.36 -1.25
CA ALA A 200 -11.48 16.87 -0.29
C ALA A 200 -10.40 17.74 -0.93
N ILE A 201 -9.94 17.41 -2.14
CA ILE A 201 -8.89 18.18 -2.83
C ILE A 201 -9.38 19.61 -3.18
N PRO A 202 -10.58 19.81 -3.77
CA PRO A 202 -11.05 21.17 -4.04
C PRO A 202 -11.21 22.03 -2.78
N ALA A 203 -11.57 21.43 -1.64
CA ALA A 203 -11.81 22.15 -0.39
C ALA A 203 -10.54 22.42 0.42
N PHE A 204 -9.59 21.46 0.45
CA PHE A 204 -8.45 21.47 1.37
C PHE A 204 -7.09 21.23 0.68
N SER A 205 -7.04 21.20 -0.65
CA SER A 205 -5.83 21.01 -1.44
C SER A 205 -5.03 19.77 -0.97
N ILE A 206 -3.72 19.92 -0.73
CA ILE A 206 -2.81 18.87 -0.28
C ILE A 206 -3.30 18.17 0.99
N ARG A 207 -3.78 18.93 1.98
CA ARG A 207 -4.26 18.36 3.25
C ARG A 207 -5.47 17.47 3.00
N GLY A 208 -6.33 17.86 2.06
CA GLY A 208 -7.48 17.06 1.64
C GLY A 208 -7.07 15.68 1.11
N ALA A 209 -6.03 15.64 0.27
CA ALA A 209 -5.49 14.38 -0.25
C ALA A 209 -4.92 13.47 0.85
N ALA A 210 -4.16 14.03 1.80
CA ALA A 210 -3.60 13.27 2.92
C ALA A 210 -4.72 12.69 3.83
N TRP A 211 -5.76 13.47 4.12
CA TRP A 211 -6.92 12.99 4.88
C TRP A 211 -7.72 11.94 4.11
N ALA A 212 -7.92 12.12 2.81
CA ALA A 212 -8.57 11.13 1.96
C ALA A 212 -7.84 9.78 2.03
N ARG A 213 -6.51 9.81 1.97
CA ARG A 213 -5.67 8.62 2.13
C ARG A 213 -5.86 7.96 3.48
N LEU A 214 -5.75 8.71 4.57
CA LEU A 214 -5.94 8.21 5.94
C LEU A 214 -7.32 7.56 6.13
N ILE A 215 -8.39 8.24 5.72
CA ILE A 215 -9.76 7.74 5.84
C ILE A 215 -9.92 6.45 5.03
N SER A 216 -9.35 6.39 3.84
CA SER A 216 -9.43 5.21 2.97
C SER A 216 -8.71 4.01 3.54
N GLU A 217 -7.48 4.19 4.00
CA GLU A 217 -6.71 3.14 4.67
C GLU A 217 -7.43 2.62 5.92
N PHE A 218 -8.01 3.52 6.71
CA PHE A 218 -8.79 3.15 7.89
C PHE A 218 -10.06 2.38 7.52
N GLY A 219 -10.79 2.81 6.49
CA GLY A 219 -11.96 2.10 5.99
C GLY A 219 -11.63 0.67 5.54
N ILE A 220 -10.55 0.51 4.77
CA ILE A 220 -10.03 -0.82 4.36
C ILE A 220 -9.68 -1.65 5.60
N ALA A 221 -8.99 -1.06 6.58
CA ALA A 221 -8.57 -1.76 7.79
C ALA A 221 -9.75 -2.27 8.61
N VAL A 222 -10.81 -1.47 8.75
CA VAL A 222 -12.04 -1.88 9.43
C VAL A 222 -12.73 -3.04 8.70
N ILE A 223 -12.84 -2.96 7.37
CA ILE A 223 -13.46 -4.03 6.57
C ILE A 223 -12.66 -5.33 6.68
N LEU A 224 -11.33 -5.27 6.56
CA LEU A 224 -10.47 -6.44 6.70
C LEU A 224 -10.52 -7.01 8.13
N LEU A 225 -10.44 -6.16 9.15
CA LEU A 225 -10.49 -6.56 10.55
C LEU A 225 -11.80 -7.28 10.88
N THR A 226 -12.94 -6.70 10.48
CA THR A 226 -14.26 -7.30 10.73
C THR A 226 -14.38 -8.67 10.06
N TYR A 227 -13.89 -8.80 8.83
CA TYR A 227 -13.86 -10.07 8.11
C TYR A 227 -12.96 -11.11 8.80
N VAL A 228 -11.74 -10.72 9.19
CA VAL A 228 -10.79 -11.59 9.90
C VAL A 228 -11.36 -12.05 11.25
N ILE A 229 -12.00 -11.15 12.02
CA ILE A 229 -12.66 -11.50 13.28
C ILE A 229 -13.80 -12.51 13.04
N ALA A 230 -14.64 -12.29 12.03
CA ALA A 230 -15.71 -13.21 11.68
C ALA A 230 -15.18 -14.60 11.31
N MET A 231 -14.07 -14.65 10.57
CA MET A 231 -13.39 -15.90 10.20
C MET A 231 -12.82 -16.63 11.43
N LEU A 232 -12.14 -15.91 12.32
CA LEU A 232 -11.60 -16.49 13.57
C LEU A 232 -12.71 -17.04 14.47
N ARG A 233 -13.87 -16.38 14.54
CA ARG A 233 -15.03 -16.88 15.31
C ARG A 233 -15.59 -18.17 14.72
N ARG A 234 -15.72 -18.28 13.39
CA ARG A 234 -16.18 -19.51 12.72
C ARG A 234 -15.24 -20.68 12.96
N SER A 235 -13.93 -20.45 12.95
CA SER A 235 -12.95 -21.50 13.23
C SER A 235 -13.05 -22.04 14.66
N LYS A 236 -13.45 -21.22 15.64
CA LYS A 236 -13.57 -21.64 17.04
C LYS A 236 -14.81 -22.50 17.32
N ASN A 237 -15.88 -22.34 16.53
CA ASN A 237 -17.14 -23.09 16.71
C ASN A 237 -17.14 -24.47 16.03
N ASN A 238 -16.11 -24.79 15.23
CA ASN A 238 -15.99 -26.06 14.51
C ASN A 238 -15.10 -27.10 15.24
N TYR A 239 -14.66 -26.79 16.47
CA TYR A 239 -13.94 -27.67 17.39
C TYR A 239 -14.69 -27.71 18.71
#